data_AF-A0A545BM46-F1
#
_entry.id   AF-A0A545BM46-F1
#
_cell.length_a   1.000
_cell.length_b   1.000
_cell.length_c   1.000
_cell.angle_alpha   90.00
_cell.angle_beta   90.00
_cell.angle_gamma   90.00
#
_symmetry.space_group_name_H-M   'P 1'
#
loop_
_entity.id
_entity.type
_entity.pdbx_description
1 polymer ?
#
loop_
_entity_poly.entity_id
_entity_poly.type
_entity_poly.pdbx_seq_one_letter_code
_entity_poly.pdbx_strand_id
1 'polypeptide(L)'
;MHNRELPGLDELLADGELLTVAKVAEYLAAHRMATANWFGPTGRSQNSTWIDRDGTGWRVWDTDERAGIMDFTILRTQSETEALRSFLRRARHHRDLDSTAVRRNY
;
A
#
# COMPACT_ATOMS: atom_id res chain seq x y z
N MET A 1 -12.42 22.05 15.78
CA MET A 1 -11.63 21.18 14.87
C MET A 1 -11.91 19.74 15.29
N HIS A 2 -12.64 18.98 14.47
CA HIS A 2 -12.89 17.57 14.79
C HIS A 2 -11.60 16.80 14.52
N ASN A 3 -10.90 16.40 15.59
CA ASN A 3 -9.87 15.36 15.49
C ASN A 3 -10.59 14.05 15.19
N ARG A 4 -10.80 13.79 13.90
CA ARG A 4 -11.21 12.49 13.42
C ARG A 4 -9.98 11.61 13.55
N GLU A 5 -9.94 10.76 14.58
CA GLU A 5 -8.94 9.70 14.66
C GLU A 5 -9.04 8.92 13.35
N LEU A 6 -8.00 8.99 12.53
CA LEU A 6 -7.99 8.29 11.27
C LEU A 6 -7.92 6.78 11.58
N PRO A 7 -8.79 5.97 10.96
CA PRO A 7 -8.82 4.54 11.21
C PRO A 7 -7.45 3.93 10.96
N GLY A 8 -7.04 3.01 11.82
CA GLY A 8 -5.81 2.26 11.63
C GLY A 8 -5.82 1.49 10.30
N LEU A 9 -4.65 1.13 9.78
CA LEU A 9 -4.51 0.37 8.53
C LEU A 9 -5.34 -0.94 8.56
N ASP A 10 -5.49 -1.53 9.74
CA ASP A 10 -6.25 -2.75 10.01
C ASP A 10 -7.77 -2.51 9.94
N GLU A 11 -8.23 -1.34 10.37
CA GLU A 11 -9.62 -0.93 10.33
C GLU A 11 -10.03 -0.58 8.90
N LEU A 12 -9.15 0.11 8.14
CA LEU A 12 -9.32 0.32 6.70
C LEU A 12 -9.47 -1.00 5.92
N LEU A 13 -8.70 -2.03 6.29
CA LEU A 13 -8.79 -3.35 5.67
C LEU A 13 -10.08 -4.10 6.06
N ALA A 14 -10.61 -3.87 7.26
CA ALA A 14 -11.87 -4.44 7.73
C ALA A 14 -13.09 -3.78 7.03
N ASP A 15 -13.01 -2.48 6.77
CA ASP A 15 -14.02 -1.64 6.11
C ASP A 15 -14.13 -1.85 4.58
N GLY A 16 -13.83 -3.06 4.12
CA GLY A 16 -13.54 -3.40 2.74
C GLY A 16 -14.58 -2.99 1.69
N GLU A 17 -15.84 -2.73 2.06
CA GLU A 17 -16.91 -2.31 1.14
C GLU A 17 -16.93 -0.79 0.88
N LEU A 18 -16.34 0.02 1.77
CA LEU A 18 -16.30 1.49 1.63
C LEU A 18 -14.90 2.01 1.29
N LEU A 19 -14.03 1.12 0.81
CA LEU A 19 -12.65 1.42 0.48
C LEU A 19 -12.61 2.21 -0.83
N THR A 20 -12.29 3.50 -0.70
CA THR A 20 -12.23 4.45 -1.82
C THR A 20 -10.85 5.08 -1.87
N VAL A 21 -10.49 5.57 -3.06
CA VAL A 21 -9.25 6.32 -3.29
C VAL A 21 -9.08 7.47 -2.29
N ALA A 22 -10.14 8.23 -2.04
CA ALA A 22 -10.09 9.38 -1.15
C ALA A 22 -9.69 8.99 0.29
N LYS A 23 -10.28 7.92 0.84
CA LYS A 23 -9.95 7.44 2.19
C LYS A 23 -8.50 6.96 2.31
N VAL A 24 -8.02 6.22 1.31
CA VAL A 24 -6.64 5.70 1.35
C VAL A 24 -5.62 6.83 1.14
N ALA A 25 -5.93 7.79 0.27
CA ALA A 25 -5.10 8.98 0.09
C ALA A 25 -5.02 9.82 1.38
N GLU A 26 -6.15 10.03 2.06
CA GLU A 26 -6.19 10.72 3.36
C GLU A 26 -5.35 9.98 4.42
N TYR A 27 -5.47 8.65 4.48
CA TYR A 27 -4.68 7.83 5.39
C TYR A 27 -3.17 7.97 5.14
N LEU A 28 -2.71 7.85 3.89
CA LEU A 28 -1.28 7.94 3.55
C LEU A 28 -0.72 9.36 3.71
N ALA A 29 -1.55 10.39 3.52
CA ALA A 29 -1.16 11.78 3.77
C ALA A 29 -0.89 12.02 5.27
N ALA A 30 -1.70 11.41 6.14
CA ALA A 30 -1.50 11.49 7.59
C ALA A 30 -0.44 10.51 8.11
N HIS A 31 -0.29 9.35 7.45
CA HIS A 31 0.60 8.26 7.84
C HIS A 31 1.58 7.97 6.71
N ARG A 32 2.66 8.75 6.65
CA ARG A 32 3.68 8.58 5.62
C ARG A 32 4.34 7.20 5.77
N MET A 33 4.20 6.37 4.75
CA MET A 33 4.83 5.05 4.68
C MET A 33 6.05 5.11 3.75
N ALA A 34 7.21 4.66 4.22
CA ALA A 34 8.42 4.61 3.40
C ALA A 34 8.39 3.48 2.35
N THR A 35 7.58 2.45 2.60
CA THR A 35 7.46 1.22 1.80
C THR A 35 6.21 1.17 0.93
N ALA A 36 5.35 2.19 1.00
CA ALA A 36 4.13 2.26 0.20
C ALA A 36 3.92 3.67 -0.35
N ASN A 37 3.66 3.79 -1.65
CA ASN A 37 3.43 5.08 -2.29
C ASN A 37 2.23 5.06 -3.23
N TRP A 38 1.66 6.23 -3.45
CA TRP A 38 0.51 6.45 -4.31
C TRP A 38 0.96 7.12 -5.62
N PHE A 39 0.44 6.66 -6.77
CA PHE A 39 0.78 7.15 -8.13
C PHE A 39 2.26 7.03 -8.52
N GLY A 40 2.87 5.89 -8.21
CA GLY A 40 4.18 5.54 -8.75
C GLY A 40 5.13 4.93 -7.74
N PRO A 41 6.35 4.55 -8.20
CA PRO A 41 7.32 3.84 -7.39
C PRO A 41 7.58 4.55 -6.08
N THR A 42 7.83 3.76 -5.05
CA THR A 42 8.46 4.33 -3.86
C THR A 42 9.90 4.71 -4.23
N GLY A 43 10.49 5.70 -3.54
CA GLY A 43 11.92 5.98 -3.69
C GLY A 43 12.83 4.83 -3.24
N ARG A 44 12.25 3.74 -2.68
CA ARG A 44 12.93 2.48 -2.38
C ARG A 44 12.73 1.50 -3.54
N SER A 45 13.81 0.81 -3.87
CA SER A 45 13.81 -0.24 -4.88
C SER A 45 13.32 -1.59 -4.35
N GLN A 46 13.34 -1.82 -3.03
CA GLN A 46 13.08 -3.10 -2.36
C GLN A 46 11.92 -2.98 -1.37
N ASN A 47 11.22 -4.09 -1.10
CA ASN A 47 10.17 -4.21 -0.09
C ASN A 47 9.17 -3.05 -0.16
N SER A 48 8.66 -2.84 -1.36
CA SER A 48 7.90 -1.65 -1.70
C SER A 48 6.70 -2.00 -2.56
N THR A 49 5.62 -1.26 -2.36
CA THR A 49 4.41 -1.43 -3.14
C THR A 49 3.86 -0.07 -3.54
N TRP A 50 3.29 -0.01 -4.74
CA TRP A 50 2.61 1.19 -5.20
C TRP A 50 1.44 0.83 -6.10
N ILE A 51 0.52 1.78 -6.21
CA ILE A 51 -0.69 1.68 -7.02
C ILE A 51 -0.74 2.85 -8.00
N ASP A 52 -1.18 2.58 -9.22
CA ASP A 52 -1.41 3.58 -10.26
C ASP A 52 -2.61 3.21 -11.15
N ARG A 53 -3.11 4.21 -11.88
CA ARG A 53 -4.14 4.05 -12.89
C ARG A 53 -3.52 3.52 -14.18
N ASP A 54 -4.14 2.49 -14.74
CA ASP A 54 -3.70 1.85 -15.98
C ASP A 54 -4.89 1.85 -16.97
N GLY A 55 -5.01 2.95 -17.71
CA GLY A 55 -6.16 3.22 -18.56
C GLY A 55 -7.46 3.33 -17.73
N THR A 56 -8.41 2.43 -18.00
CA THR A 56 -9.68 2.34 -17.24
C THR A 56 -9.55 1.53 -15.94
N GLY A 57 -8.42 0.84 -15.76
CA GLY A 57 -8.17 -0.03 -14.63
C GLY A 57 -7.12 0.51 -13.66
N TRP A 58 -6.63 -0.42 -12.85
CA TRP A 58 -5.67 -0.20 -11.80
C TRP A 58 -4.56 -1.23 -11.91
N ARG A 59 -3.34 -0.78 -11.58
CA ARG A 59 -2.17 -1.62 -11.49
C ARG A 59 -1.54 -1.46 -10.13
N VAL A 60 -1.26 -2.57 -9.46
CA VAL A 60 -0.54 -2.60 -8.19
C VAL A 60 0.75 -3.36 -8.38
N TRP A 61 1.86 -2.72 -8.06
CA TRP A 61 3.18 -3.33 -8.12
C TRP A 61 3.66 -3.71 -6.72
N ASP A 62 4.57 -4.67 -6.71
CA ASP A 62 5.23 -5.16 -5.51
C ASP A 62 6.68 -5.48 -5.85
N THR A 63 7.60 -5.09 -4.98
CA THR A 63 9.02 -5.45 -5.07
C THR A 63 9.40 -6.22 -3.82
N ASP A 64 10.14 -7.30 -4.00
CA ASP A 64 10.69 -8.09 -2.90
C ASP A 64 11.95 -7.46 -2.28
N GLU A 65 12.58 -8.21 -1.38
CA GLU A 65 13.85 -7.86 -0.73
C GLU A 65 15.03 -7.73 -1.71
N ARG A 66 14.90 -8.22 -2.94
CA ARG A 66 15.95 -8.19 -3.97
C ARG A 66 15.79 -7.06 -4.98
N ALA A 67 14.81 -6.19 -4.76
CA ALA A 67 14.43 -5.12 -5.68
C ALA A 67 13.87 -5.62 -7.02
N GLY A 68 13.52 -6.90 -7.12
CA GLY A 68 12.91 -7.44 -8.32
C GLY A 68 11.46 -6.99 -8.38
N ILE A 69 11.07 -6.30 -9.47
CA ILE A 69 9.64 -6.24 -9.82
C ILE A 69 9.24 -7.66 -10.16
N MET A 70 8.45 -8.28 -9.28
CA MET A 70 7.98 -9.63 -9.52
C MET A 70 6.79 -9.53 -10.47
N ASP A 71 7.01 -9.70 -11.78
CA ASP A 71 5.96 -9.55 -12.81
C ASP A 71 4.69 -10.35 -12.51
N PHE A 72 4.82 -11.52 -11.88
CA PHE A 72 3.72 -12.39 -11.46
C PHE A 72 2.94 -11.88 -10.22
N THR A 73 3.46 -10.86 -9.53
CA THR A 73 2.80 -10.21 -8.39
C THR A 73 2.09 -8.91 -8.79
N ILE A 74 2.32 -8.42 -10.02
CA ILE A 74 1.65 -7.24 -10.53
C ILE A 74 0.16 -7.57 -10.68
N LEU A 75 -0.66 -6.96 -9.82
CA LEU A 75 -2.10 -7.05 -9.97
C LEU A 75 -2.56 -6.07 -11.04
N ARG A 76 -3.35 -6.55 -11.99
CA ARG A 76 -4.11 -5.73 -12.95
C ARG A 76 -5.58 -6.02 -12.76
N THR A 77 -6.37 -5.01 -12.43
CA THR A 77 -7.81 -5.15 -12.22
C THR A 77 -8.54 -3.89 -12.64
N GLN A 78 -9.82 -4.03 -13.04
CA GLN A 78 -10.71 -2.88 -13.26
C GLN A 78 -11.39 -2.42 -11.96
N SER A 79 -11.34 -3.24 -10.90
CA SER A 79 -11.97 -2.95 -9.62
C SER A 79 -11.06 -2.08 -8.75
N GLU A 80 -11.53 -0.87 -8.43
CA GLU A 80 -10.87 0.04 -7.48
C GLU A 80 -10.71 -0.62 -6.11
N THR A 81 -11.79 -1.18 -5.57
CA THR A 81 -11.78 -1.80 -4.24
C THR A 81 -10.80 -2.95 -4.15
N GLU A 82 -10.70 -3.77 -5.20
CA GLU A 82 -9.74 -4.88 -5.24
C GLU A 82 -8.29 -4.37 -5.27
N ALA A 83 -8.01 -3.37 -6.12
CA ALA A 83 -6.69 -2.77 -6.21
C ALA A 83 -6.26 -2.16 -4.87
N LEU A 84 -7.14 -1.41 -4.22
CA LEU A 84 -6.85 -0.77 -2.92
C LEU A 84 -6.65 -1.80 -1.81
N ARG A 85 -7.47 -2.85 -1.74
CA ARG A 85 -7.29 -3.94 -0.77
C ARG A 85 -5.95 -4.63 -0.98
N SER A 86 -5.59 -4.92 -2.23
CA SER A 86 -4.33 -5.57 -2.56
C SER A 86 -3.13 -4.70 -2.18
N PHE A 87 -3.17 -3.41 -2.51
CA PHE A 87 -2.17 -2.42 -2.12
C PHE A 87 -2.01 -2.32 -0.60
N LEU A 88 -3.10 -2.15 0.15
CA LEU A 88 -3.03 -2.03 1.62
C LEU A 88 -2.49 -3.29 2.31
N ARG A 89 -2.86 -4.48 1.81
CA ARG A 89 -2.31 -5.75 2.33
C ARG A 89 -0.80 -5.82 2.16
N ARG A 90 -0.28 -5.43 0.99
CA ARG A 90 1.16 -5.37 0.73
C ARG A 90 1.86 -4.31 1.57
N ALA A 91 1.26 -3.12 1.68
CA ALA A 91 1.78 -2.03 2.50
C ALA A 91 1.92 -2.45 3.97
N ARG A 92 0.92 -3.16 4.50
CA ARG A 92 0.98 -3.77 5.84
C ARG A 92 2.13 -4.76 5.95
N HIS A 93 2.22 -5.70 5.00
CA HIS A 93 3.26 -6.72 5.01
C HIS A 93 4.67 -6.12 5.04
N HIS A 94 4.95 -5.14 4.19
CA HIS A 94 6.24 -4.45 4.15
C HIS A 94 6.52 -3.64 5.41
N ARG A 95 5.50 -3.00 6.00
CA ARG A 95 5.63 -2.32 7.29
C ARG A 95 6.02 -3.29 8.40
N ASP A 96 5.39 -4.46 8.44
CA ASP A 96 5.66 -5.48 9.45
C ASP A 96 7.08 -6.03 9.26
N LEU A 97 7.51 -6.31 8.02
CA LEU A 97 8.89 -6.70 7.69
C LEU A 97 9.91 -5.63 8.12
N ASP A 98 9.71 -4.36 7.78
CA ASP A 98 10.61 -3.25 8.13
C ASP A 98 10.70 -3.11 9.67
N SER A 99 9.57 -3.26 10.39
CA SER A 99 9.56 -3.26 11.86
C SER A 99 10.34 -4.41 12.49
N THR A 100 10.32 -5.60 11.89
CA THR A 100 11.09 -6.76 12.36
C THR A 100 12.57 -6.67 11.98
N ALA A 101 12.89 -6.06 10.85
CA ALA A 101 14.27 -5.79 10.43
C ALA A 101 14.97 -4.83 11.41
N VAL A 102 14.28 -3.77 11.85
CA VAL A 102 14.80 -2.84 12.86
C VAL A 102 15.06 -3.55 14.19
N ARG A 103 14.20 -4.50 14.59
CA ARG A 103 14.35 -5.26 15.85
C ARG A 103 15.48 -6.29 15.84
N ARG A 104 15.91 -6.76 14.67
CA ARG A 104 17.00 -7.76 14.53
C ARG A 104 18.41 -7.18 14.60
N ASN A 105 18.55 -5.86 14.56
CA ASN A 105 19.84 -5.16 14.59
C ASN A 105 20.32 -4.77 16.01
N TYR A 106 19.92 -5.53 17.04
CA TYR A 106 20.38 -5.37 18.43
C TYR A 106 21.03 -6.63 18.96
#